data_AF-A0A4S0WEF7-F1
#
_entry.id   AF-A0A4S0WEF7-F1
#
_cell.length_a   1.000
_cell.length_b   1.000
_cell.length_c   1.000
_cell.angle_alpha   90.00
_cell.angle_beta   90.00
_cell.angle_gamma   90.00
#
_symmetry.space_group_name_H-M   'P 1'
#
loop_
_entity.id
_entity.type
_entity.pdbx_description
1 polymer ?
#
loop_
_entity_poly.entity_id
_entity_poly.type
_entity_poly.pdbx_seq_one_letter_code
_entity_poly.pdbx_strand_id
1 'polypeptide(L)' 'MTNIGWRKTELSENENDYVAYDDGVYVGRVYLVTTSGTAPFWGAFFAGGGSARCDSRREAMMAVEEAWMPREL' A
#
# COMPACT_ATOMS: atom_id res chain seq x y z
N MET A 1 -13.74 -10.23 -8.54
CA MET A 1 -13.05 -8.91 -8.50
C MET A 1 -13.10 -8.42 -7.08
N THR A 2 -11.97 -8.47 -6.37
CA THR A 2 -11.81 -7.83 -5.07
C THR A 2 -11.94 -6.32 -5.27
N ASN A 3 -12.86 -5.68 -4.55
CA ASN A 3 -13.09 -4.23 -4.66
C ASN A 3 -12.31 -3.55 -3.55
N ILE A 4 -11.01 -3.37 -3.76
CA ILE A 4 -10.12 -2.79 -2.77
C ILE A 4 -10.48 -1.30 -2.61
N GLY A 5 -11.01 -0.98 -1.43
CA GLY A 5 -11.29 0.38 -1.00
C GLY A 5 -10.05 1.03 -0.41
N TRP A 6 -9.63 2.14 -0.99
CA TRP A 6 -8.52 2.94 -0.49
C TRP A 6 -9.00 4.09 0.39
N ARG A 7 -8.39 4.24 1.57
CA ARG A 7 -8.67 5.33 2.51
C ARG A 7 -7.37 6.03 2.87
N LYS A 8 -7.35 7.36 2.84
CA LYS A 8 -6.26 8.14 3.43
C LYS A 8 -6.34 7.96 4.95
N THR A 9 -5.21 7.72 5.62
CA THR A 9 -5.22 7.59 7.07
C THR A 9 -5.46 8.94 7.74
N GLU A 10 -6.52 9.03 8.57
CA GLU A 10 -6.84 10.25 9.33
C GLU A 10 -5.80 10.57 10.42
N LEU A 11 -4.99 9.58 10.82
CA LEU A 11 -3.93 9.71 11.82
C LEU A 11 -2.69 10.48 11.30
N SER A 12 -2.63 10.74 10.00
CA SER A 12 -1.49 11.38 9.36
C SER A 12 -2.00 12.58 8.57
N GLU A 13 -1.62 13.79 9.00
CA GLU A 13 -1.72 14.99 8.16
C GLU A 13 -0.94 14.83 6.85
N ASN A 14 -0.06 13.83 6.74
CA ASN A 14 0.71 13.56 5.53
C ASN A 14 -0.20 13.09 4.40
N GLU A 15 -0.07 13.76 3.26
CA GLU A 15 -0.72 13.41 1.99
C GLU A 15 -0.27 12.07 1.40
N ASN A 16 0.71 11.42 2.02
CA ASN A 16 1.43 10.30 1.46
C ASN A 16 1.19 8.99 2.22
N ASP A 17 0.01 8.81 2.81
CA ASP A 17 -0.30 7.63 3.63
C ASP A 17 -1.72 7.12 3.40
N TYR A 18 -1.81 5.90 2.89
CA TYR A 18 -3.06 5.29 2.45
C TYR A 18 -3.14 3.85 2.92
N VAL A 19 -4.31 3.45 3.38
CA VAL A 19 -4.63 2.08 3.78
C VAL A 19 -5.65 1.50 2.82
N ALA A 20 -5.42 0.25 2.45
CA ALA A 20 -6.30 -0.55 1.63
C ALA A 20 -7.12 -1.50 2.50
N TYR A 21 -8.41 -1.62 2.16
CA TYR A 21 -9.33 -2.58 2.74
C TYR A 21 -10.10 -3.33 1.66
N ASP A 22 -10.42 -4.59 1.92
CA ASP A 22 -11.31 -5.41 1.10
C ASP A 22 -12.44 -5.92 2.01
N ASP A 23 -13.67 -5.49 1.75
CA ASP A 23 -14.86 -5.78 2.57
C ASP A 23 -14.66 -5.55 4.10
N GLY A 24 -13.89 -4.51 4.45
CA GLY A 24 -13.57 -4.14 5.83
C GLY A 24 -12.36 -4.86 6.43
N VAL A 25 -11.76 -5.81 5.71
CA VAL A 25 -10.50 -6.48 6.10
C VAL A 25 -9.32 -5.63 5.65
N TYR A 26 -8.35 -5.40 6.55
CA TYR A 26 -7.09 -4.71 6.20
C TYR A 26 -6.27 -5.57 5.25
N VAL A 27 -5.86 -5.01 4.10
CA VAL A 27 -5.09 -5.74 3.08
C VAL A 27 -3.67 -5.21 2.92
N GLY A 28 -3.47 -3.92 3.20
CA GLY A 28 -2.16 -3.30 3.11
C GLY A 28 -2.16 -1.80 3.32
N ARG A 29 -0.98 -1.21 3.26
CA ARG A 29 -0.75 0.23 3.41
C ARG A 29 0.31 0.67 2.40
N VAL A 30 0.16 1.87 1.85
CA VAL A 30 1.19 2.50 1.04
C VAL A 30 1.54 3.86 1.64
N TYR A 31 2.83 4.14 1.74
CA TYR A 31 3.29 5.47 2.13
C TYR A 31 4.64 5.85 1.56
N LEU A 32 4.90 7.16 1.47
CA LEU A 32 6.21 7.66 1.05
C LEU A 32 7.22 7.46 2.19
N VAL A 33 8.21 6.62 1.95
CA VAL A 33 9.27 6.31 2.91
C VAL A 33 10.42 7.30 2.70
N THR A 34 10.73 8.05 3.75
CA THR A 34 11.92 8.92 3.81
C THR A 34 12.91 8.32 4.78
N THR A 35 14.10 8.01 4.28
CA THR A 35 15.20 7.46 5.08
C THR A 35 16.43 8.34 4.84
N SER A 36 17.13 8.68 5.91
CA SER A 36 18.30 9.55 5.81
C SER A 36 19.35 8.92 4.90
N GLY A 37 19.85 9.70 3.94
CA GLY A 37 20.90 9.25 3.01
C GLY A 37 20.41 8.50 1.77
N THR A 38 19.09 8.32 1.58
CA THR A 38 18.54 7.76 0.33
C THR A 38 17.39 8.61 -0.21
N ALA A 39 17.22 8.62 -1.53
CA ALA A 39 16.08 9.28 -2.16
C ALA A 39 14.75 8.67 -1.66
N PRO A 40 13.71 9.50 -1.40
CA PRO A 40 12.39 9.00 -1.01
C PRO A 40 11.84 8.00 -2.04
N PHE A 41 11.12 7.00 -1.55
CA PHE A 41 10.46 5.99 -2.39
C PHE A 41 9.09 5.63 -1.82
N TRP A 42 8.22 5.06 -2.64
CA TRP A 42 6.93 4.56 -2.16
C TRP A 42 7.10 3.15 -1.62
N GLY A 43 6.69 2.94 -0.37
CA GLY A 43 6.64 1.62 0.24
C GLY A 43 5.22 1.05 0.16
N ALA A 44 5.10 -0.20 -0.28
CA ALA A 44 3.90 -1.01 -0.14
C ALA A 44 4.11 -2.04 0.98
N PHE A 45 3.14 -2.17 1.89
CA PHE A 45 3.20 -3.05 3.06
C PHE A 45 1.95 -3.92 3.10
N PHE A 46 2.10 -5.23 3.22
CA PHE A 46 1.01 -6.19 3.05
C PHE A 46 0.53 -6.76 4.38
N ALA A 47 -0.78 -7.00 4.52
CA ALA A 47 -1.37 -7.55 5.75
C ALA A 47 -0.82 -8.93 6.16
N GLY A 48 -0.35 -9.72 5.19
CA GLY A 48 0.31 -11.01 5.41
C GLY A 48 1.82 -10.93 5.70
N GLY A 49 2.36 -9.72 5.80
CA GLY A 49 3.80 -9.49 5.93
C GLY A 49 4.49 -9.29 4.58
N GLY A 50 5.70 -8.73 4.64
CA GLY A 50 6.46 -8.31 3.46
C GLY A 50 6.20 -6.87 3.06
N SER A 51 7.11 -6.35 2.24
CA SER A 51 7.01 -5.03 1.67
C SER A 51 7.67 -4.96 0.30
N ALA A 52 7.26 -3.99 -0.50
CA ALA A 52 7.89 -3.66 -1.77
C ALA A 52 8.30 -2.18 -1.79
N ARG A 53 9.46 -1.92 -2.39
CA ARG A 53 9.90 -0.58 -2.75
C ARG A 53 9.45 -0.31 -4.18
N CYS A 54 8.73 0.79 -4.38
CA CYS A 54 8.15 1.20 -5.64
C CYS A 54 8.59 2.61 -5.99
N ASP A 55 8.67 2.92 -7.29
CA ASP A 55 9.10 4.22 -7.78
C ASP A 55 7.96 5.26 -7.72
N SER A 56 6.70 4.79 -7.65
CA SER A 56 5.53 5.66 -7.59
C SER A 56 4.43 5.15 -6.65
N ARG A 57 3.56 6.07 -6.22
CA ARG A 57 2.35 5.73 -5.43
C ARG A 57 1.48 4.72 -6.15
N ARG A 58 1.27 4.93 -7.46
CA ARG A 58 0.42 4.08 -8.28
C ARG A 58 0.95 2.65 -8.31
N GLU A 59 2.26 2.49 -8.48
CA GLU A 59 2.90 1.19 -8.46
C GLU A 59 2.77 0.50 -7.10
N ALA A 60 2.96 1.23 -6.00
CA ALA A 60 2.73 0.68 -4.66
C ALA A 60 1.27 0.24 -4.44
N MET A 61 0.31 1.00 -4.94
CA MET A 61 -1.12 0.62 -4.87
C MET A 61 -1.41 -0.64 -5.69
N MET A 62 -0.92 -0.71 -6.92
CA MET A 62 -1.06 -1.91 -7.76
C MET A 62 -0.40 -3.13 -7.11
N ALA A 63 0.77 -2.97 -6.49
CA ALA A 63 1.44 -4.07 -5.78
C ALA A 63 0.60 -4.62 -4.61
N VAL A 64 -0.09 -3.76 -3.87
CA VAL A 64 -1.03 -4.20 -2.81
C VAL A 64 -2.24 -4.92 -3.41
N GLU A 65 -2.78 -4.39 -4.51
CA GLU A 65 -3.91 -5.01 -5.20
C GLU A 65 -3.54 -6.40 -5.74
N GLU A 66 -2.42 -6.52 -6.46
CA GLU A 66 -1.91 -7.79 -6.99
C GLU A 66 -1.59 -8.81 -5.89
N ALA A 67 -1.03 -8.38 -4.76
CA ALA A 67 -0.73 -9.25 -3.64
C ALA A 67 -2.00 -9.81 -2.97
N TRP A 68 -3.11 -9.09 -3.03
CA TRP A 68 -4.38 -9.47 -2.42
C TRP A 68 -5.37 -10.14 -3.39
N MET A 69 -5.14 -10.05 -4.70
CA MET A 69 -5.96 -10.78 -5.67
C MET A 69 -5.81 -12.29 -5.46
N PRO A 70 -6.92 -13.06 -5.47
CA PRO A 70 -6.83 -14.51 -5.45
C PRO A 70 -6.05 -14.96 -6.69
N ARG A 71 -4.93 -15.65 -6.48
CA ARG A 71 -4.24 -16.35 -7.57
C ARG A 71 -5.21 -17.44 -8.04
N GLU A 72 -5.77 -17.29 -9.22
CA GLU A 72 -6.45 -18.40 -9.89
C GLU A 72 -5.43 -19.55 -10.00
N LEU A 73 -5.66 -20.63 -9.24
CA LEU A 73 -4.89 -21.88 -9.28
C LEU A 73 -5.56 -22.84 -10.26
#